data_AF-A0A2V8HL27-F1
#
_entry.id   AF-A0A2V8HL27-F1
#
_cell.length_a   1.000
_cell.length_b   1.000
_cell.length_c   1.000
_cell.angle_alpha   90.00
_cell.angle_beta   90.00
_cell.angle_gamma   90.00
#
_symmetry.space_group_name_H-M   'P 1'
#
loop_
_entity.id
_entity.type
_entity.pdbx_description
1 polymer ?
#
loop_
_entity_poly.entity_id
_entity_poly.type
_entity_poly.pdbx_seq_one_letter_code
_entity_poly.pdbx_strand_id
1 'polypeptide(L)'
;MLLAVLHTWPLAVHPSYLSRNDNGDAELNEWILAWVAHQLPRDPMHLFEGNIFYPAHDTLAYSEPLIVPGALAMPLWWLGGSAVLLFNVMLIAGFAATAFAGYLLIEEWTGDEAAGLVSGSALAFNTHTLTRLSHVQAAHLYGLPLALRSTDR
;
A
#
# COMPACT_ATOMS: atom_id res chain seq x y z
N MET A 1 6.38 -3.28 11.89
CA MET A 1 7.18 -2.18 11.30
C MET A 1 8.62 -2.58 11.00
N LEU A 2 9.42 -3.05 11.98
CA LEU A 2 10.82 -3.44 11.73
C LEU A 2 10.99 -4.48 10.62
N LEU A 3 10.18 -5.54 10.63
CA LEU A 3 10.22 -6.56 9.57
C LEU A 3 9.89 -5.99 8.17
N ALA A 4 8.99 -5.00 8.09
CA ALA A 4 8.67 -4.37 6.82
C ALA A 4 9.91 -3.63 6.27
N VAL A 5 10.54 -2.81 7.10
CA VAL A 5 11.78 -2.09 6.74
C VAL A 5 12.88 -3.05 6.31
N LEU A 6 13.07 -4.17 7.03
CA LEU A 6 14.07 -5.18 6.69
C LEU A 6 13.80 -5.85 5.34
N HIS A 7 12.56 -6.27 5.08
CA HIS A 7 12.20 -6.93 3.82
C HIS A 7 12.16 -5.97 2.63
N THR A 8 11.95 -4.68 2.87
CA THR A 8 11.99 -3.63 1.83
C THR A 8 13.34 -2.92 1.75
N TRP A 9 14.37 -3.39 2.46
CA TRP A 9 15.69 -2.78 2.41
C TRP A 9 16.25 -2.81 0.97
N PRO A 10 16.85 -1.71 0.45
CA PRO A 10 17.23 -0.47 1.12
C PRO A 10 16.24 0.70 0.98
N LEU A 11 14.97 0.48 0.61
CA LEU A 11 14.01 1.57 0.33
C LEU A 11 13.87 2.58 1.48
N ALA A 12 14.00 2.14 2.73
CA ALA A 12 13.91 3.01 3.90
C ALA A 12 15.09 3.98 4.07
N VAL A 13 16.23 3.77 3.40
CA VAL A 13 17.43 4.63 3.53
C VAL A 13 17.24 5.96 2.81
N HIS A 14 16.70 5.92 1.59
CA HIS A 14 16.44 7.09 0.76
C HIS A 14 15.05 6.95 0.12
N PRO A 15 13.97 7.04 0.90
CA PRO A 15 12.62 6.67 0.48
C PRO A 15 12.04 7.59 -0.59
N SER A 16 12.63 8.76 -0.85
CA SER A 16 12.21 9.66 -1.92
C SER A 16 12.90 9.41 -3.26
N TYR A 17 13.95 8.56 -3.29
CA TYR A 17 14.84 8.41 -4.45
C TYR A 17 15.01 6.95 -4.89
N LEU A 18 15.08 6.01 -3.94
CA LEU A 18 15.18 4.59 -4.26
C LEU A 18 13.78 4.07 -4.58
N SER A 19 13.59 3.49 -5.76
CA SER A 19 12.32 2.87 -6.15
C SER A 19 12.55 1.69 -7.07
N ARG A 20 11.48 0.94 -7.32
CA ARG A 20 11.40 -0.11 -8.36
C ARG A 20 11.00 0.47 -9.72
N ASN A 21 11.43 1.69 -10.03
CA ASN A 21 11.19 2.36 -11.33
C ASN A 21 11.92 1.69 -12.50
N ASP A 22 12.63 0.58 -12.24
CA ASP A 22 12.99 -0.39 -13.27
C ASP A 22 11.78 -1.19 -13.82
N ASN A 23 10.62 -1.06 -13.19
CA ASN A 23 9.38 -1.77 -13.49
C ASN A 23 8.21 -0.79 -13.71
N GLY A 24 7.55 -0.87 -14.87
CA GLY A 24 6.43 0.01 -15.22
C GLY A 24 5.20 -0.10 -14.30
N ASP A 25 4.99 -1.25 -13.64
CA ASP A 25 3.93 -1.40 -12.63
C ASP A 25 4.20 -0.50 -11.42
N ALA A 26 5.46 -0.36 -11.01
CA ALA A 26 5.84 0.51 -9.89
C ALA A 26 5.60 1.98 -10.25
N GLU A 27 6.02 2.40 -11.45
CA GLU A 27 5.78 3.76 -11.95
C GLU A 27 4.28 4.06 -12.05
N LEU A 28 3.48 3.09 -12.51
CA LEU A 28 2.02 3.21 -12.55
C LEU A 28 1.43 3.37 -11.14
N ASN A 29 1.88 2.57 -10.16
CA ASN A 29 1.41 2.67 -8.78
C ASN A 29 1.83 3.99 -8.11
N GLU A 30 3.06 4.46 -8.36
CA GLU A 30 3.53 5.78 -7.95
C GLU A 30 2.61 6.89 -8.50
N TRP A 31 2.30 6.81 -9.80
CA TRP A 31 1.38 7.74 -10.45
C TRP A 31 -0.02 7.68 -9.83
N ILE A 32 -0.61 6.50 -9.64
CA ILE A 32 -1.95 6.36 -9.05
C ILE A 32 -2.00 6.99 -7.66
N LEU A 33 -1.03 6.69 -6.78
CA LEU A 33 -1.00 7.23 -5.42
C LEU A 33 -0.86 8.75 -5.41
N ALA A 34 0.03 9.29 -6.24
CA ALA A 34 0.21 10.73 -6.40
C ALA A 34 -1.04 11.39 -6.99
N TRP A 35 -1.67 10.77 -7.98
CA TRP A 35 -2.90 11.25 -8.61
C TRP A 35 -4.05 11.32 -7.60
N VAL A 36 -4.30 10.25 -6.85
CA VAL A 36 -5.33 10.26 -5.79
C VAL A 36 -5.03 11.33 -4.75
N ALA A 37 -3.79 11.40 -4.25
CA ALA A 37 -3.40 12.38 -3.25
C ALA A 37 -3.50 13.84 -3.75
N HIS A 38 -3.35 14.03 -5.07
CA HIS A 38 -3.53 15.30 -5.76
C HIS A 38 -5.01 15.64 -6.00
N GLN A 39 -5.75 14.75 -6.64
CA GLN A 39 -7.04 15.05 -7.26
C GLN A 39 -8.20 14.93 -6.26
N LEU A 40 -8.17 13.93 -5.38
CA LEU A 40 -9.25 13.67 -4.42
C LEU A 40 -9.66 14.90 -3.58
N PRO A 41 -8.73 15.69 -3.01
CA PRO A 41 -9.09 16.89 -2.25
C PRO A 41 -9.42 18.11 -3.11
N ARG A 42 -9.06 18.11 -4.41
CA ARG A 42 -9.24 19.24 -5.32
C ARG A 42 -10.55 19.17 -6.08
N ASP A 43 -10.81 18.02 -6.68
CA ASP A 43 -12.00 17.75 -7.49
C ASP A 43 -12.36 16.26 -7.45
N PRO A 44 -13.05 15.80 -6.40
CA PRO A 44 -13.38 14.40 -6.22
C PRO A 44 -14.33 13.86 -7.29
N MET A 45 -15.10 14.71 -7.98
CA MET A 45 -16.03 14.29 -9.03
C MET A 45 -15.29 13.88 -10.30
N HIS A 46 -14.10 14.43 -10.53
CA HIS A 46 -13.22 14.08 -11.65
C HIS A 46 -11.99 13.29 -11.18
N LEU A 47 -12.14 12.49 -10.11
CA LEU A 47 -11.06 11.63 -9.62
C LEU A 47 -10.60 10.65 -10.69
N PHE A 48 -11.52 10.13 -11.49
CA PHE A 48 -11.20 9.11 -12.50
C PHE A 48 -10.57 9.68 -13.78
N GLU A 49 -10.63 11.00 -13.99
CA GLU A 49 -10.09 11.70 -15.16
C GLU A 49 -8.56 11.87 -15.08
N GLY A 50 -7.86 10.74 -15.07
CA GLY A 50 -6.40 10.70 -15.00
C GLY A 50 -5.70 11.42 -16.17
N ASN A 51 -4.50 11.92 -15.91
CA ASN A 51 -3.71 12.67 -16.90
C ASN A 51 -2.83 11.79 -17.81
N ILE A 52 -3.19 10.53 -18.01
CA ILE A 52 -2.46 9.59 -18.88
C ILE A 52 -3.29 9.27 -20.14
N PHE A 53 -2.64 8.82 -21.21
CA PHE A 53 -3.32 8.37 -22.44
C PHE A 53 -4.24 9.40 -23.13
N TYR A 54 -3.90 10.69 -23.07
CA TYR A 54 -4.69 11.75 -23.74
C TYR A 54 -5.01 11.38 -25.21
N PRO A 55 -6.27 11.50 -25.67
CA PRO A 55 -7.44 12.13 -25.02
C PRO A 55 -8.40 11.14 -24.32
N ALA A 56 -7.94 9.99 -23.83
CA ALA A 56 -8.80 9.04 -23.13
C ALA A 56 -9.39 9.64 -21.83
N HIS A 57 -10.60 9.21 -21.49
CA HIS A 57 -11.31 9.56 -20.26
C HIS A 57 -11.28 8.41 -19.25
N ASP A 58 -11.58 8.71 -17.99
CA ASP A 58 -11.66 7.72 -16.90
C ASP A 58 -10.41 6.84 -16.75
N THR A 59 -9.24 7.36 -17.10
CA THR A 59 -8.03 6.53 -17.25
C THR A 59 -7.52 5.96 -15.92
N LEU A 60 -7.95 6.52 -14.78
CA LEU A 60 -7.68 5.90 -13.48
C LEU A 60 -8.40 4.54 -13.33
N ALA A 61 -9.54 4.34 -14.00
CA ALA A 61 -10.31 3.10 -13.97
C ALA A 61 -9.66 1.99 -14.82
N TYR A 62 -8.62 2.30 -15.60
CA TYR A 62 -7.92 1.30 -16.40
C TYR A 62 -7.00 0.42 -15.55
N SER A 63 -6.82 0.75 -14.27
CA SER A 63 -6.08 -0.03 -13.26
C SER A 63 -6.81 0.05 -11.91
N GLU A 64 -6.27 -0.59 -10.89
CA GLU A 64 -6.74 -0.47 -9.52
C GLU A 64 -6.56 0.98 -9.05
N PRO A 65 -7.63 1.68 -8.62
CA PRO A 65 -7.54 3.12 -8.37
C PRO A 65 -6.82 3.49 -7.07
N LEU A 66 -6.44 2.49 -6.25
CA LEU A 66 -5.69 2.64 -4.98
C LEU A 66 -6.18 3.80 -4.09
N ILE A 67 -7.50 4.04 -4.05
CA ILE A 67 -8.08 5.23 -3.41
C ILE A 67 -7.72 5.31 -1.93
N VAL A 68 -7.84 4.19 -1.20
CA VAL A 68 -7.56 4.13 0.24
C VAL A 68 -6.08 4.45 0.53
N PRO A 69 -5.09 3.72 -0.02
CA PRO A 69 -3.69 4.07 0.23
C PRO A 69 -3.31 5.45 -0.33
N GLY A 70 -3.86 5.89 -1.46
CA GLY A 70 -3.63 7.24 -1.99
C GLY A 70 -4.15 8.33 -1.06
N ALA A 71 -5.34 8.13 -0.47
CA ALA A 71 -5.90 9.03 0.53
C ALA A 71 -5.05 9.06 1.81
N LEU A 72 -4.57 7.91 2.29
CA LEU A 72 -3.64 7.82 3.43
C LEU A 72 -2.31 8.54 3.16
N ALA A 73 -1.89 8.62 1.90
CA ALA A 73 -0.66 9.27 1.46
C ALA A 73 -0.78 10.80 1.29
N MET A 74 -2.00 11.38 1.33
CA MET A 74 -2.25 12.82 1.16
C MET A 74 -1.38 13.72 2.05
N PRO A 75 -1.18 13.43 3.36
CA PRO A 75 -0.36 14.29 4.20
C PRO A 75 1.09 14.40 3.68
N LEU A 76 1.65 13.31 3.15
CA LEU A 76 3.00 13.31 2.58
C LEU A 76 3.06 14.16 1.31
N TRP A 77 2.02 14.08 0.47
CA TRP A 77 1.92 14.88 -0.75
C TRP A 77 1.88 16.38 -0.43
N TRP A 78 1.07 16.79 0.54
CA TRP A 78 0.93 18.20 0.93
C TRP A 78 2.19 18.78 1.60
N LEU A 79 2.99 17.92 2.21
CA LEU A 79 4.31 18.26 2.74
C LEU A 79 5.40 18.31 1.66
N GLY A 80 5.04 18.15 0.38
CA GLY A 80 5.97 18.20 -0.75
C GLY A 80 6.66 16.86 -1.07
N GLY A 81 6.10 15.75 -0.62
CA GLY A 81 6.59 14.41 -0.93
C GLY A 81 6.48 14.07 -2.42
N SER A 82 7.48 13.35 -2.93
CA SER A 82 7.48 12.82 -4.30
C SER A 82 6.55 11.61 -4.45
N ALA A 83 6.14 11.27 -5.67
CA ALA A 83 5.38 10.05 -5.95
C ALA A 83 6.10 8.78 -5.44
N VAL A 84 7.43 8.73 -5.61
CA VAL A 84 8.32 7.69 -5.04
C VAL A 84 8.21 7.61 -3.52
N LEU A 85 8.23 8.76 -2.82
CA LEU A 85 8.10 8.79 -1.37
C LEU A 85 6.74 8.23 -0.92
N LEU A 86 5.66 8.67 -1.57
CA LEU A 86 4.31 8.18 -1.30
C LEU A 86 4.25 6.65 -1.48
N PHE A 87 4.74 6.14 -2.60
CA PHE A 87 4.78 4.71 -2.90
C PHE A 87 5.55 3.92 -1.83
N ASN A 88 6.79 4.31 -1.51
CA ASN A 88 7.62 3.58 -0.55
C ASN A 88 7.02 3.58 0.85
N VAL A 89 6.50 4.72 1.31
CA VAL A 89 5.87 4.80 2.64
C VAL A 89 4.60 3.97 2.66
N MET A 90 3.77 4.02 1.61
CA MET A 90 2.56 3.20 1.53
C MET A 90 2.85 1.71 1.39
N LEU A 91 3.93 1.31 0.72
CA LEU A 91 4.36 -0.08 0.63
C LEU A 91 4.75 -0.62 2.02
N ILE A 92 5.63 0.10 2.74
CA ILE A 92 6.07 -0.27 4.09
C ILE A 92 4.88 -0.28 5.07
N ALA A 93 4.03 0.75 5.01
CA ALA A 93 2.84 0.83 5.84
C ALA A 93 1.85 -0.30 5.56
N GLY A 94 1.66 -0.67 4.28
CA GLY A 94 0.83 -1.79 3.86
C GLY A 94 1.30 -3.10 4.49
N PHE A 95 2.58 -3.44 4.34
CA PHE A 95 3.17 -4.62 4.98
C PHE A 95 3.00 -4.61 6.49
N ALA A 96 3.26 -3.48 7.14
CA ALA A 96 3.11 -3.35 8.59
C ALA A 96 1.66 -3.54 9.05
N ALA A 97 0.70 -2.94 8.33
CA ALA A 97 -0.73 -3.05 8.61
C ALA A 97 -1.23 -4.49 8.38
N THR A 98 -0.80 -5.13 7.30
CA THR A 98 -1.13 -6.54 7.00
C THR A 98 -0.60 -7.47 8.08
N ALA A 99 0.65 -7.29 8.52
CA ALA A 99 1.22 -8.09 9.59
C ALA A 99 0.46 -7.91 10.91
N PHE A 100 0.14 -6.66 11.23
CA PHE A 100 -0.57 -6.32 12.46
C PHE A 100 -2.01 -6.85 12.47
N ALA A 101 -2.73 -6.72 11.36
CA ALA A 101 -4.09 -7.24 11.24
C ALA A 101 -4.12 -8.77 11.33
N GLY A 102 -3.16 -9.46 10.71
CA GLY A 102 -3.01 -10.91 10.84
C GLY A 102 -2.66 -11.35 12.27
N TYR A 103 -1.79 -10.60 12.96
CA TYR A 103 -1.48 -10.83 14.37
C TYR A 103 -2.75 -10.74 15.23
N LEU A 104 -3.51 -9.66 15.08
CA LEU A 104 -4.72 -9.42 15.85
C LEU A 104 -5.78 -10.51 15.65
N LEU A 105 -5.97 -10.98 14.42
CA LEU A 105 -6.95 -12.04 14.13
C LEU A 105 -6.56 -13.36 14.80
N ILE A 106 -5.30 -13.77 14.68
CA ILE A 106 -4.86 -15.08 15.17
C ILE A 106 -4.71 -15.09 16.68
N GLU A 107 -4.26 -13.99 17.28
CA GLU A 107 -4.22 -13.85 18.73
C GLU A 107 -5.64 -13.95 19.31
N GLU A 108 -6.65 -13.34 18.67
CA GLU A 108 -8.04 -13.46 19.10
C GLU A 108 -8.59 -14.89 18.97
N TRP A 109 -8.25 -15.62 17.90
CA TRP A 109 -8.70 -17.00 17.71
C TRP A 109 -8.02 -18.02 18.63
N THR A 110 -6.80 -17.76 19.06
CA THR A 110 -5.96 -18.77 19.75
C THR A 110 -5.66 -18.43 21.21
N GLY A 111 -5.73 -17.15 21.59
CA GLY A 111 -5.24 -16.63 22.87
C GLY A 111 -3.72 -16.64 23.01
N ASP A 112 -2.97 -16.86 21.91
CA ASP A 112 -1.51 -16.97 21.90
C ASP A 112 -0.87 -15.83 21.08
N GLU A 113 -0.16 -14.93 21.79
CA GLU A 113 0.54 -13.80 21.18
C GLU A 113 1.64 -14.22 20.19
N ALA A 114 2.37 -15.30 20.48
CA ALA A 114 3.44 -15.78 19.63
C ALA A 114 2.88 -16.39 18.34
N ALA A 115 1.79 -17.15 18.43
CA ALA A 115 1.06 -17.65 17.27
C ALA A 115 0.55 -16.49 16.39
N GLY A 116 0.05 -15.43 17.02
CA GLY A 116 -0.30 -14.19 16.34
C GLY A 116 0.88 -13.58 15.59
N LEU A 117 2.02 -13.40 16.25
CA LEU A 117 3.18 -12.72 15.68
C LEU A 117 3.75 -13.48 14.49
N VAL A 118 3.86 -14.82 14.61
CA VAL A 118 4.35 -15.69 13.52
C VAL A 118 3.39 -15.67 12.35
N SER A 119 2.09 -15.86 12.60
CA SER A 119 1.07 -15.91 11.54
C SER A 119 0.91 -14.57 10.82
N GLY A 120 0.88 -13.46 11.57
CA GLY A 120 0.85 -12.11 11.00
C GLY A 120 2.07 -11.81 10.15
N SER A 121 3.27 -12.19 10.63
CA SER A 121 4.50 -12.03 9.86
C SER A 121 4.49 -12.87 8.59
N ALA A 122 4.07 -14.14 8.65
CA ALA A 122 3.96 -15.01 7.48
C ALA A 122 2.92 -14.50 6.46
N LEU A 123 1.79 -13.95 6.94
CA LEU A 123 0.76 -13.35 6.09
C LEU A 123 1.31 -12.14 5.32
N ALA A 124 2.09 -11.28 5.98
CA ALA A 124 2.65 -10.09 5.33
C ALA A 124 3.88 -10.40 4.47
N PHE A 125 4.78 -11.27 4.94
CA PHE A 125 6.08 -11.53 4.34
C PHE A 125 6.18 -12.96 3.81
N ASN A 126 5.52 -13.22 2.69
CA ASN A 126 5.59 -14.49 1.99
C ASN A 126 5.99 -14.27 0.52
N THR A 127 6.20 -15.37 -0.19
CA THR A 127 6.61 -15.35 -1.60
C THR A 127 5.66 -14.53 -2.47
N HIS A 128 4.34 -14.59 -2.24
CA HIS A 128 3.38 -13.87 -3.06
C HIS A 128 3.52 -12.34 -2.91
N THR A 129 3.64 -11.85 -1.68
CA THR A 129 3.74 -10.41 -1.42
C THR A 129 5.13 -9.86 -1.74
N LEU A 130 6.20 -10.60 -1.41
CA LEU A 130 7.59 -10.17 -1.62
C LEU A 130 8.03 -10.21 -3.09
N THR A 131 7.39 -11.00 -3.95
CA THR A 131 7.66 -10.96 -5.40
C THR A 131 6.90 -9.83 -6.12
N ARG A 132 5.96 -9.17 -5.43
CA ARG A 132 5.10 -8.11 -5.98
C ARG A 132 5.38 -6.75 -5.35
N LEU A 133 6.63 -6.46 -5.01
CA LEU A 133 6.99 -5.16 -4.40
C LEU A 133 6.62 -3.95 -5.26
N SER A 134 6.48 -4.11 -6.58
CA SER A 134 6.02 -3.07 -7.50
C SER A 134 4.51 -2.76 -7.38
N HIS A 135 3.74 -3.60 -6.69
CA HIS A 135 2.28 -3.53 -6.60
C HIS A 135 1.87 -3.21 -5.15
N VAL A 136 1.54 -1.96 -4.86
CA VAL A 136 1.23 -1.53 -3.48
C VAL A 136 0.01 -2.26 -2.94
N GLN A 137 -0.99 -2.54 -3.78
CA GLN A 137 -2.18 -3.32 -3.41
C GLN A 137 -1.83 -4.70 -2.84
N ALA A 138 -0.76 -5.34 -3.30
CA ALA A 138 -0.36 -6.66 -2.79
C ALA A 138 0.16 -6.60 -1.35
N ALA A 139 0.65 -5.44 -0.89
CA ALA A 139 1.04 -5.22 0.50
C ALA A 139 -0.15 -4.82 1.39
N HIS A 140 -1.27 -4.34 0.82
CA HIS A 140 -2.45 -3.85 1.54
C HIS A 140 -3.52 -4.93 1.76
N LEU A 141 -3.11 -6.13 2.17
CA LEU A 141 -4.01 -7.27 2.41
C LEU A 141 -4.78 -7.19 3.73
N TYR A 142 -4.44 -6.26 4.62
CA TYR A 142 -5.04 -6.12 5.96
C TYR A 142 -6.57 -6.06 5.98
N GLY A 143 -7.23 -5.66 4.89
CA GLY A 143 -8.69 -5.67 4.80
C GLY A 143 -9.31 -7.05 5.04
N LEU A 144 -8.67 -8.12 4.56
CA LEU A 144 -9.14 -9.49 4.73
C LEU A 144 -9.15 -9.95 6.20
N PRO A 145 -8.03 -9.94 6.94
CA PRO A 145 -8.03 -10.35 8.34
C PRO A 145 -8.89 -9.44 9.23
N LEU A 146 -8.96 -8.13 8.94
CA LEU A 146 -9.85 -7.23 9.67
C LEU A 146 -11.33 -7.55 9.43
N ALA A 147 -11.71 -7.90 8.20
CA ALA A 147 -13.07 -8.30 7.88
C ALA A 147 -13.45 -9.59 8.63
N LEU A 148 -12.61 -10.63 8.58
CA LEU A 148 -12.82 -11.89 9.30
C LEU A 148 -12.99 -11.65 10.80
N ARG A 149 -12.06 -10.88 11.39
CA ARG A 149 -12.12 -10.48 12.80
C ARG A 149 -13.43 -9.80 13.16
N SER A 150 -13.93 -8.92 12.28
CA SER A 150 -15.17 -8.18 12.55
C SER A 150 -16.43 -9.03 12.47
N THR A 151 -16.40 -10.14 11.72
CA THR A 151 -17.55 -11.02 11.47
C THR A 151 -17.62 -12.21 12.41
N ASP A 152 -16.53 -12.60 13.06
CA ASP A 152 -16.46 -13.75 13.99
C ASP A 152 -17.10 -13.48 15.37
N ARG A 153 -18.21 -12.73 15.39
CA ARG A 153 -18.99 -12.42 16.61
C ARG A 153 -19.94 -13.55 17.00
#